data_AF-J4GTL3-F1
#
_entry.id   AF-J4GTL3-F1
#
_cell.length_a   1.000
_cell.length_b   1.000
_cell.length_c   1.000
_cell.angle_alpha   90.00
_cell.angle_beta   90.00
_cell.angle_gamma   90.00
#
_symmetry.space_group_name_H-M   'P 1'
#
loop_
_entity.id
_entity.type
_entity.pdbx_description
1 polymer ?
#
loop_
_entity_poly.entity_id
_entity_poly.type
_entity_poly.pdbx_seq_one_letter_code
_entity_poly.pdbx_strand_id
1 'polypeptide(L)'
;MNPNLEPKVRSLVNTHFMEAEADVNGFWNAVLNIYFPTNTLDFITAPEANPKVGSGSRTDLLVRKYTYGANNTVTRRPVLLYEGKAHNGENMDAIRAQVSDYLKNLGDLKSQEKCWVIGARGREVSFWCFTKGVGGKDPLEQWGVNVKDHKVGPMATKVSYDVLNNFSSQSRISWLPIVQYFHDHPLGP
;
A
#
# COMPACT_ATOMS: atom_id res chain seq x y z
N MET A 1 3.66 -13.00 -13.13
CA MET A 1 4.17 -12.99 -11.74
C MET A 1 5.32 -13.99 -11.63
N ASN A 2 6.35 -13.70 -10.84
CA ASN A 2 7.47 -14.63 -10.63
C ASN A 2 6.95 -15.89 -9.89
N PRO A 3 6.88 -17.07 -10.54
CA PRO A 3 6.33 -18.29 -9.94
C PRO A 3 7.11 -18.75 -8.70
N ASN A 4 8.30 -18.19 -8.47
CA ASN A 4 9.15 -18.51 -7.32
C ASN A 4 8.82 -17.71 -6.05
N LEU A 5 7.83 -16.81 -6.07
CA LEU A 5 7.51 -15.99 -4.90
C LEU A 5 6.71 -16.77 -3.84
N GLU A 6 5.72 -17.57 -4.25
CA GLU A 6 4.83 -18.27 -3.31
C GLU A 6 5.58 -19.20 -2.34
N PRO A 7 6.52 -20.08 -2.78
CA PRO A 7 7.26 -20.93 -1.87
C PRO A 7 8.09 -20.14 -0.85
N LYS A 8 8.62 -18.98 -1.26
CA LYS A 8 9.41 -18.10 -0.38
C LYS A 8 8.53 -17.41 0.66
N VAL A 9 7.38 -16.87 0.25
CA VAL A 9 6.40 -16.28 1.19
C VAL A 9 5.92 -17.31 2.20
N ARG A 10 5.59 -18.53 1.73
CA ARG A 10 5.21 -19.65 2.60
C ARG A 10 6.31 -19.99 3.61
N SER A 11 7.57 -20.03 3.16
CA SER A 11 8.71 -20.29 4.05
C SER A 11 8.83 -19.21 5.14
N LEU A 12 8.75 -17.92 4.78
CA LEU A 12 8.84 -16.81 5.75
C LEU A 12 7.71 -16.88 6.79
N VAL A 13 6.47 -17.11 6.32
CA VAL A 13 5.32 -17.21 7.22
C VAL A 13 5.45 -18.39 8.17
N ASN A 14 5.92 -19.54 7.69
CA ASN A 14 6.11 -20.73 8.52
C ASN A 14 7.24 -20.59 9.56
N THR A 15 8.17 -19.65 9.39
CA THR A 15 9.22 -19.32 10.38
C THR A 15 8.83 -18.17 11.30
N HIS A 16 7.54 -17.85 11.41
CA HIS A 16 7.05 -16.76 12.25
C HIS A 16 7.57 -15.36 11.87
N PHE A 17 8.05 -15.18 10.62
CA PHE A 17 8.62 -13.91 10.17
C PHE A 17 7.58 -12.76 10.23
N MET A 18 6.29 -13.02 10.03
CA MET A 18 5.27 -11.95 10.06
C MET A 18 4.68 -11.71 11.47
N GLU A 19 5.49 -11.85 12.52
CA GLU A 19 5.07 -11.59 13.90
C GLU A 19 5.47 -10.20 14.39
N ALA A 20 6.73 -9.80 14.16
CA ALA A 20 7.25 -8.50 14.55
C ALA A 20 6.95 -7.43 13.48
N GLU A 21 6.72 -6.19 13.92
CA GLU A 21 6.40 -5.06 13.02
C GLU A 21 7.51 -4.81 11.98
N ALA A 22 8.77 -4.87 12.43
CA ALA A 22 9.92 -4.68 11.54
C ALA A 22 9.95 -5.69 10.38
N ASP A 23 9.59 -6.95 10.65
CA ASP A 23 9.59 -8.01 9.65
C ASP A 23 8.37 -7.91 8.72
N VAL A 24 7.20 -7.53 9.25
CA VAL A 24 6.01 -7.21 8.43
C VAL A 24 6.34 -6.07 7.46
N ASN A 25 6.99 -5.02 7.94
CA ASN A 25 7.44 -3.88 7.13
C ASN A 25 8.52 -4.29 6.13
N GLY A 26 9.46 -5.15 6.52
CA GLY A 26 10.48 -5.71 5.63
C GLY A 26 9.90 -6.53 4.49
N PHE A 27 8.90 -7.37 4.78
CA PHE A 27 8.16 -8.14 3.78
C PHE A 27 7.49 -7.22 2.75
N TRP A 28 6.73 -6.24 3.21
CA TRP A 28 6.01 -5.32 2.31
C TRP A 28 6.95 -4.40 1.55
N ASN A 29 8.07 -3.98 2.14
CA ASN A 29 9.11 -3.27 1.41
C ASN A 29 9.66 -4.12 0.25
N ALA A 30 9.93 -5.41 0.47
CA ALA A 30 10.38 -6.31 -0.59
C ALA A 30 9.32 -6.48 -1.69
N VAL A 31 8.05 -6.69 -1.31
CA VAL A 31 6.93 -6.78 -2.26
C VAL A 31 6.81 -5.49 -3.08
N LEU A 32 6.81 -4.32 -2.44
CA LEU A 32 6.67 -3.05 -3.14
C LEU A 32 7.85 -2.80 -4.09
N ASN A 33 9.08 -3.18 -3.77
CA ASN A 33 10.21 -3.05 -4.69
C ASN A 33 10.13 -4.00 -5.91
N ILE A 34 9.34 -5.07 -5.85
CA ILE A 34 9.07 -5.93 -7.02
C ILE A 34 8.13 -5.22 -7.99
N TYR A 35 7.12 -4.51 -7.47
CA TYR A 35 6.09 -3.85 -8.29
C TYR A 35 6.46 -2.41 -8.66
N PHE A 36 7.14 -1.68 -7.80
CA PHE A 36 7.58 -0.30 -7.97
C PHE A 36 9.11 -0.27 -7.92
N PRO A 37 9.78 -0.78 -8.97
CA PRO A 37 11.21 -0.99 -8.93
C PRO A 37 11.95 0.36 -8.90
N THR A 38 12.93 0.46 -8.01
CA THR A 38 13.69 1.69 -7.77
C THR A 38 14.88 1.87 -8.72
N ASN A 39 15.16 0.88 -9.57
CA ASN A 39 16.29 0.91 -10.51
C ASN A 39 16.10 1.91 -11.66
N THR A 40 14.88 2.34 -11.97
CA THR A 40 14.62 3.39 -12.97
C THR A 40 14.45 4.78 -12.36
N LEU A 41 14.34 4.87 -11.03
CA LEU A 41 14.01 6.09 -10.27
C LEU A 41 12.66 6.74 -10.62
N ASP A 42 11.87 6.16 -11.52
CA ASP A 42 10.48 6.59 -11.78
C ASP A 42 9.60 6.41 -10.55
N PHE A 43 9.93 5.41 -9.72
CA PHE A 43 9.34 5.19 -8.41
C PHE A 43 10.42 5.13 -7.33
N ILE A 44 10.13 5.74 -6.19
CA ILE A 44 10.97 5.64 -4.99
C ILE A 44 10.09 5.29 -3.80
N THR A 45 10.43 4.20 -3.12
CA THR A 45 9.87 3.83 -1.81
C THR A 45 10.69 4.51 -0.71
N ALA A 46 10.11 5.53 -0.09
CA ALA A 46 10.72 6.24 1.02
C ALA A 46 10.29 5.60 2.34
N PRO A 47 11.21 4.98 3.11
CA PRO A 47 10.91 4.55 4.47
C PRO A 47 10.75 5.76 5.38
N GLU A 48 9.92 5.63 6.42
CA GLU A 48 9.78 6.65 7.46
C GLU A 48 9.42 8.05 6.93
N ALA A 49 8.66 8.10 5.84
CA ALA A 49 8.34 9.36 5.20
C ALA A 49 7.47 10.24 6.10
N ASN A 50 7.85 11.51 6.21
CA ASN A 50 7.11 12.45 7.04
C ASN A 50 5.89 12.98 6.25
N PRO A 51 4.66 12.68 6.68
CA PRO A 51 3.47 13.22 6.02
C PRO A 51 3.39 14.74 6.18
N LYS A 52 3.91 15.30 7.28
CA LYS A 52 3.86 16.73 7.58
C LYS A 52 5.22 17.23 8.03
N VAL A 53 5.86 18.08 7.24
CA VAL A 53 7.16 18.68 7.57
C VAL A 53 7.15 19.23 9.01
N GLY A 54 8.09 18.75 9.84
CA GLY A 54 8.19 19.13 11.25
C GLY A 54 7.32 18.32 12.22
N SER A 55 6.49 17.38 11.75
CA SER A 55 5.81 16.42 12.63
C SER A 55 6.76 15.29 13.04
N GLY A 56 6.56 14.74 14.24
CA GLY A 56 7.26 13.52 14.68
C GLY A 56 6.70 12.23 14.08
N SER A 57 5.54 12.31 13.39
CA SER A 57 4.89 11.16 12.77
C SER A 57 5.60 10.76 11.48
N ARG A 58 5.67 9.46 11.24
CA ARG A 58 6.32 8.85 10.07
C ARG A 58 5.43 7.72 9.58
N THR A 59 5.23 7.64 8.27
CA THR A 59 4.63 6.46 7.63
C THR A 59 5.68 5.38 7.53
N ASP A 60 5.34 4.10 7.65
CA ASP A 60 6.32 3.03 7.45
C ASP A 60 6.97 3.09 6.07
N LEU A 61 6.17 3.15 5.00
CA LEU A 61 6.65 3.28 3.64
C LEU A 61 5.74 4.22 2.82
N LEU A 62 6.35 5.03 1.97
CA LEU A 62 5.64 5.88 1.01
C LEU A 62 6.28 5.78 -0.37
N VAL A 63 5.54 5.23 -1.32
CA VAL A 63 5.93 5.19 -2.73
C VAL A 63 5.54 6.50 -3.39
N ARG A 64 6.51 7.12 -4.07
CA ARG A 64 6.30 8.30 -4.91
C ARG A 64 6.64 7.99 -6.35
N LYS A 65 5.83 8.48 -7.28
CA LYS A 65 6.16 8.55 -8.69
C LYS A 65 6.88 9.87 -8.97
N TYR A 66 7.97 9.80 -9.71
CA TYR A 66 8.72 10.95 -10.21
C TYR A 66 8.41 11.15 -11.70
N THR A 67 8.46 12.40 -12.14
CA THR A 67 8.36 12.76 -13.55
C THR A 67 9.39 13.82 -13.86
N TYR A 68 10.15 13.57 -14.92
CA TYR A 68 11.29 14.36 -15.35
C TYR A 68 10.91 15.17 -16.57
N GLY A 69 10.89 16.50 -16.43
CA GLY A 69 10.60 17.43 -17.50
C GLY A 69 11.87 18.04 -18.11
N ALA A 70 11.69 18.91 -19.10
CA ALA A 70 12.78 19.72 -19.64
C ALA A 70 13.41 20.59 -18.55
N ASN A 71 14.65 21.04 -18.76
CA ASN A 71 15.40 21.93 -17.87
C ASN A 71 15.61 21.38 -16.44
N ASN A 72 15.80 20.06 -16.29
CA ASN A 72 16.01 19.40 -15.00
C ASN A 72 14.85 19.61 -14.00
N THR A 73 13.63 19.85 -14.50
CA THR A 73 12.45 19.96 -13.65
C THR A 73 12.03 18.56 -13.19
N VAL A 74 11.85 18.40 -11.88
CA VAL A 74 11.42 17.14 -11.27
C VAL A 74 10.13 17.40 -10.51
N THR A 75 9.09 16.66 -10.86
CA THR A 75 7.86 16.61 -10.06
C THR A 75 7.75 15.25 -9.41
N ARG A 76 7.12 15.20 -8.23
CA ARG A 76 6.84 13.96 -7.52
C ARG A 76 5.41 13.95 -7.03
N ARG A 77 4.82 12.76 -6.96
CA ARG A 77 3.47 12.57 -6.43
C ARG A 77 3.40 11.28 -5.60
N PRO A 78 2.79 11.31 -4.40
CA PRO A 78 2.45 10.11 -3.65
C PRO A 78 1.54 9.20 -4.47
N VAL A 79 1.89 7.91 -4.55
CA VAL A 79 1.08 6.91 -5.27
C VAL A 79 0.58 5.80 -4.36
N LEU A 80 1.36 5.44 -3.34
CA LEU A 80 1.01 4.39 -2.39
C LEU A 80 1.60 4.68 -1.02
N LEU A 81 0.76 4.70 0.01
CA LEU A 81 1.17 4.71 1.41
C LEU A 81 1.01 3.30 1.98
N TYR A 82 1.98 2.87 2.78
CA TYR A 82 1.90 1.63 3.54
C TYR A 82 2.14 1.89 5.03
N GLU A 83 1.34 1.22 5.85
CA GLU A 83 1.46 1.17 7.31
C GLU A 83 1.30 -0.28 7.77
N GLY A 84 2.26 -0.77 8.56
CA GLY A 84 2.29 -2.11 9.10
C GLY A 84 2.34 -2.12 10.62
N LYS A 85 1.79 -3.18 11.20
CA LYS A 85 1.84 -3.47 12.63
C LYS A 85 2.26 -4.91 12.87
N ALA A 86 2.87 -5.15 14.03
CA ALA A 86 3.07 -6.50 14.55
C ALA A 86 1.74 -7.27 14.62
N HIS A 87 1.80 -8.61 14.68
CA HIS A 87 0.58 -9.44 14.72
C HIS A 87 -0.36 -9.10 15.89
N ASN A 88 0.21 -8.64 17.02
CA ASN A 88 -0.50 -8.23 18.23
C ASN A 88 -0.66 -6.71 18.34
N GLY A 89 -0.18 -5.94 17.34
CA GLY A 89 -0.29 -4.49 17.30
C GLY A 89 -1.72 -4.02 17.03
N GLU A 90 -1.83 -2.75 16.66
CA GLU A 90 -3.10 -2.09 16.36
C GLU A 90 -3.89 -2.84 15.27
N ASN A 91 -5.22 -2.78 15.36
CA ASN A 91 -6.11 -3.47 14.42
C ASN A 91 -6.30 -2.66 13.11
N MET A 92 -6.94 -3.26 12.10
CA MET A 92 -7.16 -2.62 10.80
C MET A 92 -7.94 -1.31 10.87
N ASP A 93 -8.83 -1.13 11.84
CA ASP A 93 -9.59 0.12 11.99
C ASP A 93 -8.71 1.26 12.53
N ALA A 94 -7.82 0.96 13.47
CA ALA A 94 -6.82 1.90 13.96
C ALA A 94 -5.81 2.26 12.87
N ILE A 95 -5.29 1.26 12.14
CA ILE A 95 -4.40 1.49 10.98
C ILE A 95 -5.11 2.38 9.95
N ARG A 96 -6.37 2.08 9.61
CA ARG A 96 -7.17 2.88 8.68
C ARG A 96 -7.34 4.34 9.13
N ALA A 97 -7.54 4.58 10.42
CA ALA A 97 -7.63 5.92 10.97
C ALA A 97 -6.28 6.65 10.86
N GLN A 98 -5.19 5.97 11.23
CA GLN A 98 -3.83 6.50 11.19
C GLN A 98 -3.40 6.91 9.77
N VAL A 99 -3.59 6.04 8.78
CA VAL A 99 -3.25 6.34 7.38
C VAL A 99 -4.12 7.45 6.79
N SER A 100 -5.40 7.53 7.19
CA SER A 100 -6.28 8.63 6.79
C SER A 100 -5.72 9.97 7.28
N ASP A 101 -5.25 10.04 8.52
CA ASP A 101 -4.67 11.24 9.08
C ASP A 101 -3.32 11.61 8.45
N TYR A 102 -2.49 10.63 8.10
CA TYR A 102 -1.28 10.87 7.32
C TYR A 102 -1.57 11.49 5.95
N LEU A 103 -2.51 10.91 5.20
CA LEU A 103 -2.85 11.37 3.85
C LEU A 103 -3.54 12.73 3.85
N LYS A 104 -4.32 13.05 4.89
CA LYS A 104 -4.87 14.41 5.08
C LYS A 104 -3.77 15.46 5.22
N ASN A 105 -2.65 15.11 5.84
CA ASN A 105 -1.57 16.05 6.10
C ASN A 105 -0.44 16.00 5.05
N LEU A 106 -0.51 15.07 4.10
CA LEU A 106 0.52 14.84 3.09
C LEU A 106 0.61 16.01 2.10
N GLY A 107 1.63 16.85 2.28
CA GLY A 107 1.74 18.14 1.57
C GLY A 107 1.92 18.07 0.05
N ASP A 108 2.39 16.94 -0.49
CA ASP A 108 2.55 16.72 -1.93
C ASP A 108 1.37 15.97 -2.58
N LEU A 109 0.29 15.70 -1.83
CA LEU A 109 -0.98 15.19 -2.37
C LEU A 109 -2.01 16.32 -2.50
N LYS A 110 -2.33 16.70 -3.74
CA LYS A 110 -3.20 17.84 -4.05
C LYS A 110 -4.68 17.48 -3.98
N SER A 111 -5.53 18.50 -3.93
CA SER A 111 -6.99 18.33 -3.97
C SER A 111 -7.42 17.47 -5.17
N GLN A 112 -8.36 16.55 -4.92
CA GLN A 112 -8.90 15.56 -5.85
C GLN A 112 -7.89 14.49 -6.32
N GLU A 113 -6.63 14.54 -5.86
CA GLU A 113 -5.67 13.49 -6.15
C GLU A 113 -5.93 12.27 -5.26
N LYS A 114 -5.64 11.10 -5.84
CA LYS A 114 -5.77 9.81 -5.19
C LYS A 114 -4.41 9.26 -4.77
N CYS A 115 -4.42 8.48 -3.70
CA CYS A 115 -3.28 7.70 -3.21
C CYS A 115 -3.77 6.32 -2.77
N TRP A 116 -3.10 5.27 -3.25
CA TRP A 116 -3.36 3.91 -2.78
C TRP A 116 -2.87 3.72 -1.35
N VAL A 117 -3.48 2.80 -0.63
CA VAL A 117 -3.12 2.51 0.74
C VAL A 117 -3.09 1.01 0.98
N ILE A 118 -2.03 0.54 1.63
CA ILE A 118 -1.92 -0.82 2.16
C ILE A 118 -1.80 -0.72 3.68
N GLY A 119 -2.68 -1.39 4.41
CA GLY A 119 -2.55 -1.59 5.86
C GLY A 119 -2.27 -3.04 6.16
N ALA A 120 -1.26 -3.33 6.98
CA ALA A 120 -0.90 -4.71 7.33
C ALA A 120 -0.79 -4.91 8.84
N ARG A 121 -1.18 -6.10 9.32
CA ARG A 121 -1.05 -6.53 10.71
C ARG A 121 -0.67 -8.00 10.73
N GLY A 122 0.59 -8.28 11.00
CA GLY A 122 1.13 -9.62 10.79
C GLY A 122 0.85 -10.13 9.37
N ARG A 123 0.04 -11.19 9.26
CA ARG A 123 -0.38 -11.76 7.97
C ARG A 123 -1.64 -11.12 7.37
N GLU A 124 -2.37 -10.33 8.13
CA GLU A 124 -3.57 -9.67 7.65
C GLU A 124 -3.20 -8.43 6.83
N VAL A 125 -3.84 -8.24 5.67
CA VAL A 125 -3.68 -7.04 4.85
C VAL A 125 -5.02 -6.52 4.32
N SER A 126 -5.19 -5.21 4.31
CA SER A 126 -6.30 -4.50 3.69
C SER A 126 -5.80 -3.43 2.72
N PHE A 127 -6.66 -3.11 1.75
CA PHE A 127 -6.34 -2.18 0.67
C PHE A 127 -7.39 -1.08 0.60
N TRP A 128 -6.94 0.16 0.41
CA TRP A 128 -7.83 1.31 0.24
C TRP A 128 -7.35 2.25 -0.86
N CYS A 129 -8.27 3.13 -1.29
CA CYS A 129 -7.95 4.30 -2.10
C CYS A 129 -8.38 5.54 -1.31
N PHE A 130 -7.42 6.40 -1.00
CA PHE A 130 -7.70 7.72 -0.46
C PHE A 130 -7.91 8.71 -1.60
N THR A 131 -8.93 9.56 -1.49
CA THR A 131 -9.08 10.74 -2.36
C THR A 131 -8.99 12.00 -1.52
N LYS A 132 -8.07 12.90 -1.88
CA LYS A 132 -7.94 14.19 -1.20
C LYS A 132 -9.16 15.06 -1.50
N GLY A 133 -9.87 15.44 -0.46
CA GLY A 133 -11.11 16.20 -0.56
C GLY A 133 -10.92 17.66 -0.97
N VAL A 134 -11.95 18.21 -1.59
CA VAL A 134 -12.21 19.66 -1.59
C VAL A 134 -13.06 19.96 -0.34
N GLY A 135 -12.59 20.83 0.56
CA GLY A 135 -13.36 21.22 1.74
C GLY A 135 -13.45 20.17 2.87
N GLY A 136 -12.45 19.27 2.98
CA GLY A 136 -12.30 18.36 4.13
C GLY A 136 -13.04 17.02 4.04
N LYS A 137 -13.68 16.70 2.91
CA LYS A 137 -14.22 15.35 2.64
C LYS A 137 -13.15 14.48 2.01
N ASP A 138 -12.38 13.79 2.83
CA ASP A 138 -11.25 12.94 2.42
C ASP A 138 -11.63 11.44 2.48
N PRO A 139 -12.39 10.89 1.50
CA PRO A 139 -12.83 9.50 1.57
C PRO A 139 -11.65 8.55 1.46
N LEU A 140 -11.72 7.48 2.25
CA LEU A 140 -10.82 6.34 2.19
C LEU A 140 -11.67 5.11 1.89
N GLU A 141 -11.73 4.71 0.62
CA GLU A 141 -12.61 3.66 0.12
C GLU A 141 -11.93 2.29 0.22
N GLN A 142 -12.66 1.24 0.59
CA GLN A 142 -12.12 -0.13 0.61
C GLN A 142 -11.98 -0.67 -0.81
N TRP A 143 -10.85 -1.33 -1.08
CA TRP A 143 -10.58 -1.99 -2.36
C TRP A 143 -10.30 -3.48 -2.17
N GLY A 144 -10.59 -4.25 -3.21
CA GLY A 144 -10.44 -5.70 -3.20
C GLY A 144 -10.62 -6.33 -4.59
N VAL A 145 -10.46 -7.65 -4.66
CA VAL A 145 -10.87 -8.47 -5.81
C VAL A 145 -12.30 -8.92 -5.61
N ASN A 146 -13.18 -8.59 -6.56
CA ASN A 146 -14.53 -9.14 -6.61
C ASN A 146 -14.48 -10.61 -7.00
N VAL A 147 -14.96 -11.48 -6.11
CA VAL A 147 -14.92 -12.94 -6.27
C VAL A 147 -15.74 -13.47 -7.45
N LYS A 148 -16.71 -12.69 -7.96
CA LYS A 148 -17.59 -13.10 -9.06
C LYS A 148 -16.92 -12.93 -10.43
N ASP A 149 -16.23 -11.81 -10.64
CA ASP A 149 -15.68 -11.41 -11.94
C ASP A 149 -14.15 -11.30 -11.96
N HIS A 150 -13.49 -11.54 -10.82
CA HIS A 150 -12.05 -11.45 -10.64
C HIS A 150 -11.46 -10.07 -10.94
N LYS A 151 -12.27 -9.02 -10.84
CA LYS A 151 -11.82 -7.64 -11.06
C LYS A 151 -11.46 -6.95 -9.77
N VAL A 152 -10.41 -6.13 -9.82
CA VAL A 152 -10.06 -5.20 -8.74
C VAL A 152 -11.02 -4.02 -8.78
N GLY A 153 -11.60 -3.67 -7.63
CA GLY A 153 -12.58 -2.60 -7.54
C GLY A 153 -12.92 -2.19 -6.11
N PRO A 154 -13.78 -1.17 -5.94
CA PRO A 154 -14.28 -0.74 -4.64
C PRO A 154 -15.16 -1.82 -4.00
N MET A 155 -15.06 -1.96 -2.68
CA MET A 155 -15.79 -2.96 -1.90
C MET A 155 -16.77 -2.27 -0.94
N ALA A 156 -18.03 -2.71 -0.95
CA ALA A 156 -19.06 -2.18 -0.05
C ALA A 156 -18.86 -2.63 1.41
N THR A 157 -18.17 -3.74 1.62
CA THR A 157 -17.88 -4.31 2.94
C THR A 157 -16.39 -4.28 3.22
N LYS A 158 -16.00 -4.27 4.50
CA LYS A 158 -14.60 -4.45 4.90
C LYS A 158 -14.10 -5.80 4.37
N VAL A 159 -12.89 -5.79 3.82
CA VAL A 159 -12.21 -7.00 3.33
C VAL A 159 -10.76 -6.96 3.78
N SER A 160 -10.30 -8.09 4.31
CA SER A 160 -8.90 -8.35 4.61
C SER A 160 -8.49 -9.65 3.93
N TYR A 161 -7.20 -9.75 3.65
CA TYR A 161 -6.57 -10.91 3.04
C TYR A 161 -5.52 -11.45 4.00
N ASP A 162 -5.37 -12.77 4.03
CA ASP A 162 -4.21 -13.41 4.64
C ASP A 162 -3.10 -13.52 3.58
N VAL A 163 -1.92 -13.00 3.87
CA VAL A 163 -0.77 -12.92 2.95
C VAL A 163 -0.43 -14.29 2.35
N LEU A 164 -0.60 -15.38 3.10
CA LEU A 164 -0.29 -16.74 2.64
C LEU A 164 -1.47 -17.40 1.94
N ASN A 165 -2.64 -17.43 2.58
CA ASN A 165 -3.82 -18.13 2.07
C ASN A 165 -4.43 -17.44 0.85
N ASN A 166 -4.19 -16.13 0.71
CA ASN A 166 -4.64 -15.31 -0.41
C ASN A 166 -3.47 -14.88 -1.31
N PHE A 167 -2.40 -15.67 -1.38
CA PHE A 167 -1.25 -15.37 -2.22
C PHE A 167 -1.56 -15.62 -3.71
N SER A 168 -1.83 -16.86 -4.12
CA SER A 168 -1.90 -17.25 -5.54
C SER A 168 -2.86 -16.41 -6.39
N SER A 169 -2.41 -15.95 -7.56
CA SER A 169 -3.26 -15.23 -8.53
C SER A 169 -4.39 -16.09 -9.12
N GLN A 170 -4.35 -17.41 -8.91
CA GLN A 170 -5.43 -18.33 -9.28
C GLN A 170 -6.51 -18.41 -8.20
N SER A 171 -6.22 -17.95 -6.98
CA SER A 171 -7.23 -17.84 -5.93
C SER A 171 -8.22 -16.76 -6.31
N ARG A 172 -9.51 -17.06 -6.14
CA ARG A 172 -10.60 -16.08 -6.28
C ARG A 172 -10.48 -14.94 -5.27
N ILE A 173 -9.69 -15.15 -4.22
CA ILE A 173 -9.44 -14.22 -3.12
C ILE A 173 -7.92 -14.11 -3.05
N SER A 174 -7.33 -13.28 -3.90
CA SER A 174 -5.89 -13.01 -3.95
C SER A 174 -5.62 -11.53 -3.77
N TRP A 175 -4.58 -11.19 -3.01
CA TRP A 175 -4.14 -9.80 -2.84
C TRP A 175 -3.21 -9.33 -3.96
N LEU A 176 -2.55 -10.25 -4.67
CA LEU A 176 -1.55 -9.92 -5.69
C LEU A 176 -2.12 -9.14 -6.90
N PRO A 177 -3.31 -9.48 -7.44
CA PRO A 177 -3.93 -8.67 -8.50
C PRO A 177 -4.18 -7.22 -8.07
N ILE A 178 -4.40 -6.95 -6.78
CA ILE A 178 -4.64 -5.60 -6.26
C ILE A 178 -3.35 -4.78 -6.34
N VAL A 179 -2.23 -5.34 -5.87
CA VAL A 179 -0.93 -4.66 -5.93
C VAL A 179 -0.49 -4.43 -7.38
N GLN A 180 -0.73 -5.40 -8.27
CA GLN A 180 -0.53 -5.21 -9.71
C GLN A 180 -1.39 -4.06 -10.25
N TYR A 181 -2.67 -4.03 -9.89
CA TYR A 181 -3.58 -2.96 -10.30
C TYR A 181 -3.10 -1.59 -9.85
N PHE A 182 -2.58 -1.48 -8.62
CA PHE A 182 -2.00 -0.22 -8.09
C PHE A 182 -0.78 0.23 -8.88
N HIS A 183 0.09 -0.71 -9.29
CA HIS A 183 1.21 -0.42 -10.18
C HIS A 183 0.74 0.10 -11.55
N ASP A 184 -0.26 -0.55 -12.14
CA ASP A 184 -0.76 -0.21 -13.47
C ASP A 184 -1.57 1.11 -13.45
N HIS A 185 -2.13 1.48 -12.30
CA HIS A 185 -2.95 2.67 -12.10
C HIS A 185 -2.41 3.53 -10.95
N PRO A 186 -1.17 4.03 -11.00
CA PRO A 186 -0.48 4.60 -9.84
C PRO A 186 -1.09 5.93 -9.36
N LEU A 187 -1.94 6.57 -10.16
CA LEU A 187 -2.62 7.82 -9.83
C LEU A 187 -4.09 7.62 -9.40
N GLY A 188 -4.49 6.36 -9.17
CA GLY A 188 -5.86 5.94 -8.89
C GLY A 188 -6.57 5.34 -10.11
N PRO A 189 -7.79 4.77 -9.92
CA PRO A 189 -8.61 4.24 -10.99
C PRO A 189 -9.19 5.34 -11.88
#